data_AF-A0A3B9BCQ4-F1
#
_entry.id   AF-A0A3B9BCQ4-F1
#
_cell.length_a   1.000
_cell.length_b   1.000
_cell.length_c   1.000
_cell.angle_alpha   90.00
_cell.angle_beta   90.00
_cell.angle_gamma   90.00
#
_symmetry.space_group_name_H-M   'P 1'
#
loop_
_entity.id
_entity.type
_entity.pdbx_description
1 polymer ?
#
loop_
_entity_poly.entity_id
_entity_poly.type
_entity_poly.pdbx_seq_one_letter_code
_entity_poly.pdbx_strand_id
1 'polypeptide(L)'
;LNDWVNMRTLSRELRYLYPDEEDWWVSDAFATRRSESIEDAREILLDGLAVHYESAIIRYNLACYACLLGNPGECLDFLKEAARRDEKYKVMAMEDEDLEAVRDALQQLGWGVELA
;
A
#
# COMPACT_ATOMS: atom_id res chain seq x y z
N LEU A 1 -10.65 20.05 -7.80
CA LEU A 1 -10.65 19.55 -6.40
C LEU A 1 -11.02 18.08 -6.47
N ASN A 2 -10.22 17.20 -5.88
CA ASN A 2 -10.56 15.78 -5.79
C ASN A 2 -11.55 15.59 -4.63
N ASP A 3 -12.63 14.85 -4.84
CA ASP A 3 -13.69 14.62 -3.86
C ASP A 3 -13.46 13.32 -3.09
N TRP A 4 -12.51 13.38 -2.15
CA TRP A 4 -12.07 12.21 -1.39
C TRP A 4 -13.13 11.68 -0.43
N VAL A 5 -14.01 12.54 0.08
CA VAL A 5 -15.10 12.13 0.98
C VAL A 5 -16.11 11.27 0.23
N ASN A 6 -16.53 11.70 -0.97
CA ASN A 6 -17.44 10.89 -1.78
C ASN A 6 -16.78 9.62 -2.32
N MET A 7 -15.51 9.69 -2.72
CA MET A 7 -14.76 8.49 -3.12
C MET A 7 -14.72 7.47 -1.98
N ARG A 8 -14.40 7.89 -0.76
CA ARG A 8 -14.38 7.02 0.43
C ARG A 8 -15.75 6.41 0.71
N THR A 9 -16.82 7.20 0.65
CA THR A 9 -18.18 6.69 0.86
C THR A 9 -18.49 5.57 -0.14
N LEU A 10 -18.25 5.81 -1.43
CA LEU A 10 -18.54 4.82 -2.47
C LEU A 10 -17.64 3.59 -2.39
N SER A 11 -16.32 3.76 -2.24
CA SER A 11 -15.39 2.63 -2.16
C SER A 11 -15.62 1.78 -0.91
N ARG A 12 -16.02 2.39 0.21
CA ARG A 12 -16.42 1.67 1.42
C ARG A 12 -17.68 0.84 1.22
N GLU A 13 -18.70 1.40 0.58
CA GLU A 13 -19.91 0.64 0.24
C GLU A 13 -19.57 -0.55 -0.66
N LEU A 14 -18.74 -0.34 -1.68
CA LEU A 14 -18.31 -1.40 -2.59
C LEU A 14 -17.46 -2.47 -1.88
N ARG A 15 -16.59 -2.09 -0.94
CA ARG A 15 -15.84 -3.04 -0.10
C ARG A 15 -16.77 -3.92 0.74
N TYR A 16 -17.86 -3.37 1.26
CA TYR A 16 -18.84 -4.18 2.00
C TYR A 16 -19.70 -5.08 1.11
N LEU A 17 -20.00 -4.65 -0.11
CA LEU A 17 -20.77 -5.46 -1.08
C LEU A 17 -19.92 -6.56 -1.74
N TYR A 18 -18.63 -6.28 -1.97
CA TYR A 18 -17.69 -7.15 -2.67
C TYR A 18 -16.39 -7.32 -1.87
N PRO A 19 -16.46 -7.90 -0.65
CA PRO A 19 -15.28 -8.02 0.23
C PRO A 19 -14.20 -8.93 -0.35
N ASP A 20 -14.55 -9.83 -1.27
CA ASP A 20 -13.63 -10.75 -1.95
C ASP A 20 -12.86 -10.09 -3.11
N GLU A 21 -13.08 -8.80 -3.40
CA GLU A 21 -12.32 -8.03 -4.40
C GLU A 21 -11.33 -7.08 -3.70
N GLU A 22 -10.04 -7.37 -3.80
CA GLU A 22 -8.98 -6.61 -3.11
C GLU A 22 -8.93 -5.12 -3.50
N ASP A 23 -9.34 -4.77 -4.72
CA ASP A 23 -9.32 -3.41 -5.24
C ASP A 23 -10.21 -2.44 -4.44
N TRP A 24 -11.31 -2.93 -3.86
CA TRP A 24 -12.18 -2.09 -3.02
C TRP A 24 -11.57 -1.79 -1.65
N TRP A 25 -10.73 -2.68 -1.11
CA TRP A 25 -9.95 -2.42 0.10
C TRP A 25 -8.91 -1.34 -0.15
N VAL A 26 -8.17 -1.46 -1.26
CA VAL A 26 -7.20 -0.45 -1.69
C VAL A 26 -7.88 0.89 -1.94
N SER A 27 -9.05 0.90 -2.59
CA SER A 27 -9.79 2.12 -2.91
C SER A 27 -10.38 2.82 -1.67
N ASP A 28 -10.92 2.07 -0.69
CA ASP A 28 -11.38 2.62 0.60
C ASP A 28 -10.22 3.22 1.38
N ALA A 29 -9.11 2.48 1.51
CA ALA A 29 -7.91 2.96 2.19
C ALA A 29 -7.32 4.21 1.51
N PHE A 30 -7.18 4.20 0.18
CA PHE A 30 -6.60 5.31 -0.58
C PHE A 30 -7.38 6.61 -0.42
N ALA A 31 -8.72 6.52 -0.40
CA ALA A 31 -9.60 7.66 -0.16
C ALA A 31 -9.58 8.08 1.32
N THR A 32 -9.64 7.10 2.24
CA THR A 32 -9.57 7.31 3.69
C THR A 32 -8.31 8.06 4.09
N ARG A 33 -7.13 7.73 3.53
CA ARG A 33 -5.86 8.42 3.83
C ARG A 33 -5.93 9.93 3.55
N ARG A 34 -6.78 10.35 2.60
CA ARG A 34 -6.89 11.74 2.12
C ARG A 34 -8.07 12.51 2.71
N SER A 35 -9.10 11.81 3.20
CA SER A 35 -10.28 12.43 3.78
C SER A 35 -10.38 12.30 5.29
N GLU A 36 -9.67 11.34 5.90
CA GLU A 36 -9.70 11.07 7.35
C GLU A 36 -8.29 11.07 7.93
N SER A 37 -7.60 9.93 7.88
CA SER A 37 -6.25 9.78 8.40
C SER A 37 -5.53 8.61 7.72
N ILE A 38 -4.20 8.62 7.76
CA ILE A 38 -3.40 7.51 7.24
C ILE A 38 -3.46 6.29 8.18
N GLU A 39 -3.66 6.52 9.47
CA GLU A 39 -3.85 5.49 10.48
C GLU A 39 -5.13 4.69 10.20
N ASP A 40 -6.26 5.36 9.94
CA ASP A 40 -7.52 4.68 9.60
C ASP A 40 -7.39 3.91 8.27
N ALA A 41 -6.67 4.47 7.30
CA ALA A 41 -6.40 3.80 6.02
C ALA A 41 -5.55 2.53 6.21
N ARG A 42 -4.57 2.56 7.12
CA ARG A 42 -3.73 1.41 7.47
C ARG A 42 -4.58 0.30 8.10
N GLU A 43 -5.47 0.61 9.03
CA GLU A 43 -6.34 -0.40 9.65
C GLU A 43 -7.24 -1.08 8.61
N ILE A 44 -7.81 -0.32 7.66
CA ILE A 44 -8.58 -0.90 6.54
C ILE A 44 -7.75 -1.93 5.77
N LEU A 45 -6.49 -1.61 5.45
CA LEU A 45 -5.63 -2.54 4.69
C LEU A 45 -5.16 -3.74 5.51
N LEU A 46 -4.99 -3.60 6.84
CA LEU A 46 -4.68 -4.74 7.70
C LEU A 46 -5.85 -5.72 7.76
N ASP A 47 -7.08 -5.22 7.90
CA ASP A 47 -8.29 -6.04 7.79
C ASP A 47 -8.39 -6.68 6.39
N GLY A 48 -8.09 -5.91 5.34
CA GLY A 48 -8.08 -6.41 3.96
C GLY A 48 -7.05 -7.52 3.76
N LEU A 49 -5.88 -7.41 4.38
CA LEU A 49 -4.83 -8.43 4.30
C LEU A 49 -5.23 -9.73 5.01
N ALA A 50 -6.07 -9.67 6.05
CA ALA A 50 -6.61 -10.86 6.70
C ALA A 50 -7.58 -11.64 5.79
N VAL A 51 -8.28 -10.96 4.88
CA VAL A 51 -9.13 -11.58 3.86
C VAL A 51 -8.30 -12.01 2.64
N HIS A 52 -7.39 -11.14 2.19
CA HIS A 52 -6.60 -11.28 0.98
C HIS A 52 -5.13 -11.58 1.31
N TYR A 53 -4.89 -12.71 1.98
CA TYR A 53 -3.57 -13.04 2.49
C TYR A 53 -2.48 -13.08 1.42
N GLU A 54 -2.79 -13.34 0.14
CA GLU A 54 -1.79 -13.33 -0.94
C GLU A 54 -1.74 -12.01 -1.74
N SER A 55 -2.44 -10.97 -1.29
CA SER A 55 -2.45 -9.67 -1.99
C SER A 55 -1.08 -9.00 -1.94
N ALA A 56 -0.52 -8.76 -3.13
CA ALA A 56 0.69 -7.96 -3.28
C ALA A 56 0.38 -6.45 -3.19
N ILE A 57 -0.77 -6.01 -3.73
CA ILE A 57 -1.15 -4.59 -3.76
C ILE A 57 -1.50 -4.03 -2.38
N ILE A 58 -2.17 -4.82 -1.53
CA ILE A 58 -2.48 -4.41 -0.15
C ILE A 58 -1.18 -4.24 0.64
N ARG A 59 -0.25 -5.20 0.53
CA ARG A 59 1.07 -5.10 1.19
C ARG A 59 1.86 -3.90 0.70
N TYR A 60 1.85 -3.63 -0.60
CA TYR A 60 2.54 -2.47 -1.14
C TYR A 60 1.99 -1.16 -0.55
N ASN A 61 0.67 -0.99 -0.51
CA ASN A 61 0.07 0.20 0.11
C ASN A 61 0.32 0.28 1.62
N LEU A 62 0.31 -0.85 2.35
CA LEU A 62 0.72 -0.90 3.76
C LEU A 62 2.17 -0.46 3.95
N ALA A 63 3.07 -0.81 3.03
CA ALA A 63 4.44 -0.32 3.07
C ALA A 63 4.53 1.20 2.89
N CYS A 64 3.82 1.75 1.89
CA CYS A 64 3.76 3.20 1.69
C CYS A 64 3.27 3.92 2.96
N TYR A 65 2.24 3.38 3.62
CA TYR A 65 1.71 3.99 4.84
C TYR A 65 2.67 3.85 6.01
N ALA A 66 3.31 2.69 6.18
CA ALA A 66 4.33 2.49 7.20
C ALA A 66 5.52 3.45 7.02
N CYS A 67 5.94 3.71 5.78
CA CYS A 67 7.00 4.67 5.47
C CYS A 67 6.60 6.10 5.88
N LEU A 68 5.43 6.56 5.45
CA LEU A 68 4.91 7.88 5.79
C LEU A 68 4.67 8.08 7.30
N LEU A 69 4.34 7.01 8.01
CA LEU A 69 4.18 6.98 9.47
C LEU A 69 5.50 6.90 10.24
N GLY A 70 6.64 6.88 9.55
CA GLY A 70 7.97 6.83 10.20
C GLY A 70 8.36 5.45 10.72
N ASN A 71 7.79 4.37 10.16
CA ASN A 71 8.06 2.97 10.52
C ASN A 71 8.84 2.26 9.39
N PRO A 72 10.12 2.61 9.13
CA PRO A 72 10.86 2.09 7.98
C PRO A 72 11.11 0.57 8.03
N GLY A 73 11.20 -0.03 9.22
CA GLY A 73 11.33 -1.48 9.36
C GLY A 73 10.10 -2.22 8.84
N GLU A 74 8.91 -1.80 9.30
CA GLU A 74 7.62 -2.36 8.84
C GLU A 74 7.42 -2.12 7.33
N CYS A 75 7.79 -0.94 6.84
CA CYS A 75 7.77 -0.64 5.41
C CYS A 75 8.60 -1.65 4.60
N LEU A 76 9.85 -1.90 5.00
CA LEU A 76 10.74 -2.82 4.28
C LEU A 76 10.22 -4.26 4.31
N ASP A 77 9.62 -4.70 5.40
CA ASP A 77 9.06 -6.04 5.52
C ASP A 77 7.85 -6.23 4.59
N PHE A 78 6.94 -5.25 4.54
CA PHE A 78 5.83 -5.27 3.59
C PHE A 78 6.28 -5.20 2.14
N LEU A 79 7.28 -4.37 1.80
CA LEU A 79 7.84 -4.29 0.45
C LEU A 79 8.41 -5.62 -0.01
N LYS A 80 9.22 -6.29 0.83
CA LYS A 80 9.77 -7.60 0.51
C LYS A 80 8.67 -8.62 0.24
N GLU A 81 7.62 -8.65 1.06
CA GLU A 81 6.51 -9.57 0.88
C GLU A 81 5.63 -9.24 -0.34
N ALA A 82 5.48 -7.96 -0.70
CA ALA A 82 4.82 -7.52 -1.94
C ALA A 82 5.63 -7.95 -3.17
N ALA A 83 6.94 -7.66 -3.18
CA ALA A 83 7.86 -8.02 -4.26
C ALA A 83 8.03 -9.53 -4.43
N ARG A 84 7.94 -10.32 -3.35
CA ARG A 84 7.95 -11.78 -3.39
C ARG A 84 6.75 -12.35 -4.16
N ARG A 85 5.63 -11.63 -4.17
CA ARG A 85 4.37 -12.03 -4.83
C ARG A 85 4.26 -11.48 -6.23
N ASP A 86 4.73 -10.26 -6.44
CA ASP A 86 4.75 -9.61 -7.75
C ASP A 86 5.99 -8.70 -7.85
N GLU A 87 6.96 -9.10 -8.68
CA GLU A 87 8.23 -8.40 -8.80
C GLU A 87 8.10 -6.97 -9.34
N LYS A 88 6.97 -6.61 -9.96
CA LYS A 88 6.73 -5.24 -10.43
C LYS A 88 6.88 -4.22 -9.30
N TYR A 89 6.59 -4.61 -8.06
CA TYR A 89 6.71 -3.72 -6.90
C TYR A 89 8.14 -3.35 -6.56
N LYS A 90 9.16 -4.10 -7.03
CA LYS A 90 10.56 -3.67 -6.91
C LYS A 90 10.82 -2.42 -7.75
N VAL A 91 10.22 -2.34 -8.93
CA VAL A 91 10.36 -1.19 -9.84
C VAL A 91 9.51 -0.04 -9.32
N MET A 92 8.24 -0.28 -9.00
CA MET A 92 7.34 0.76 -8.51
C MET A 92 7.87 1.44 -7.23
N ALA A 93 8.44 0.66 -6.29
CA ALA A 93 8.95 1.20 -5.04
C ALA A 93 10.10 2.21 -5.22
N MET A 94 10.84 2.12 -6.32
CA MET A 94 11.94 3.05 -6.62
C MET A 94 11.46 4.42 -7.10
N GLU A 95 10.24 4.48 -7.64
CA GLU A 95 9.64 5.70 -8.20
C GLU A 95 8.61 6.34 -7.25
N ASP A 96 8.13 5.59 -6.26
CA ASP A 96 7.11 6.05 -5.32
C ASP A 96 7.66 7.10 -4.34
N GLU A 97 6.96 8.24 -4.27
CA GLU A 97 7.28 9.35 -3.36
C GLU A 97 6.97 9.01 -1.90
N ASP A 98 5.94 8.18 -1.65
CA ASP A 98 5.59 7.75 -0.30
C ASP A 98 6.72 6.87 0.32
N LEU A 99 7.64 6.36 -0.50
CA LEU A 99 8.74 5.46 -0.14
C LEU A 99 10.14 6.10 -0.18
N GLU A 100 10.22 7.43 -0.34
CA GLU A 100 11.51 8.14 -0.43
C GLU A 100 12.44 7.84 0.75
N ALA A 101 11.90 7.80 1.98
CA ALA A 101 12.68 7.58 3.20
C ALA A 101 13.36 6.21 3.30
N VAL A 102 12.94 5.21 2.50
CA VAL A 102 13.55 3.87 2.48
C VAL A 102 14.32 3.56 1.19
N ARG A 103 14.34 4.48 0.22
CA ARG A 103 14.89 4.23 -1.12
C ARG A 103 16.36 3.79 -1.10
N ASP A 104 17.20 4.42 -0.28
CA ASP A 104 18.61 4.03 -0.11
C ASP A 104 18.75 2.59 0.42
N ALA A 105 17.88 2.19 1.35
CA ALA A 105 17.87 0.82 1.87
C ALA A 105 17.43 -0.19 0.80
N LEU A 106 16.47 0.17 -0.06
CA LEU A 106 16.05 -0.67 -1.19
C LEU A 106 17.20 -0.85 -2.20
N GLN A 107 17.95 0.21 -2.52
CA GLN A 107 19.14 0.11 -3.37
C GLN A 107 20.20 -0.83 -2.79
N GLN A 108 20.44 -0.75 -1.47
CA GLN A 108 21.35 -1.67 -0.78
C GLN A 108 20.87 -3.13 -0.81
N LEU A 109 19.56 -3.35 -0.93
CA LEU A 109 18.95 -4.67 -1.16
C LEU A 109 18.98 -5.10 -2.64
N GLY A 110 19.56 -4.30 -3.53
CA GLY A 110 19.68 -4.59 -4.97
C GLY A 110 18.43 -4.24 -5.78
N TRP A 111 17.52 -3.43 -5.25
CA TRP A 111 16.36 -2.95 -5.99
C TRP A 111 16.75 -1.76 -6.89
N GLY A 112 16.13 -1.66 -8.07
CA GLY A 112 16.41 -0.58 -9.03
C GLY A 112 17.73 -0.71 -9.79
N VAL A 113 18.46 -1.81 -9.63
CA VAL A 113 19.60 -2.14 -10.49
C VAL A 113 19.03 -2.82 -11.73
N GLU A 114 19.11 -2.16 -12.90
CA GLU A 114 18.93 -2.86 -14.16
C GLU A 114 19.92 -4.02 -14.21
N LEU A 115 19.43 -5.24 -14.40
CA LEU A 115 20.27 -6.34 -14.85
C LEU A 115 20.81 -5.94 -16.22
N ALA A 116 22.03 -5.40 -16.23
CA ALA A 116 22.81 -5.18 -17.45
C ALA A 116 23.08 -6.51 -18.18
#